data_AF-A0A8X6PP64-F1
#
_entry.id   AF-A0A8X6PP64-F1
#
_cell.length_a   1.000
_cell.length_b   1.000
_cell.length_c   1.000
_cell.angle_alpha   90.00
_cell.angle_beta   90.00
_cell.angle_gamma   90.00
#
_symmetry.space_group_name_H-M   'P 1'
#
loop_
_entity.id
_entity.type
_entity.pdbx_description
1 polymer ?
#
loop_
_entity_poly.entity_id
_entity_poly.type
_entity_poly.pdbx_seq_one_letter_code
_entity_poly.pdbx_strand_id
1 'polypeptide(L)'
;MMELSSEEKVEPEEKLTSREISDILGKWQEVSNFVEKRHPEKLSTGRASALFDARCLTFFRNILKRRQKQISLDRYLVKVSLSESQESEAKKARR
;
A
#
# COMPACT_ATOMS: atom_id res chain seq x y z
N MET A 1 10.41 33.77 -0.50
CA MET A 1 9.39 32.95 -1.18
C MET A 1 10.13 31.89 -1.98
N MET A 2 9.97 30.62 -1.64
CA MET A 2 10.46 29.50 -2.45
C MET A 2 9.35 28.45 -2.41
N GLU A 3 8.47 28.50 -3.40
CA GLU A 3 7.54 27.43 -3.69
C GLU A 3 8.33 26.32 -4.38
N LEU A 4 8.66 25.27 -3.65
CA LEU A 4 9.09 24.01 -4.25
C LEU A 4 7.83 23.16 -4.42
N SER A 5 7.10 23.39 -5.51
CA SER A 5 6.10 22.43 -5.99
C SER A 5 6.86 21.20 -6.48
N SER A 6 7.05 20.24 -5.58
CA SER A 6 7.55 18.91 -5.93
C SER A 6 6.41 18.15 -6.61
N GLU A 7 6.20 18.47 -7.88
CA GLU A 7 5.44 17.65 -8.82
C GLU A 7 6.22 16.33 -8.98
N GLU A 8 5.96 15.39 -8.06
CA GLU A 8 6.38 14.00 -8.18
C GLU A 8 5.68 13.44 -9.41
N LYS A 9 6.36 13.54 -10.56
CA LYS A 9 5.98 12.88 -11.81
C LYS A 9 5.77 11.42 -11.46
N VAL A 10 4.51 11.02 -11.43
CA VAL A 10 4.09 9.62 -11.40
C VAL A 10 4.46 9.06 -12.76
N GLU A 11 5.72 8.65 -12.89
CA GLU A 11 6.18 7.82 -13.99
C GLU A 11 5.23 6.62 -14.08
N PRO A 12 4.87 6.17 -15.29
CA PRO A 12 4.04 4.99 -15.48
C PRO A 12 4.88 3.77 -15.07
N GLU A 13 4.90 3.48 -13.76
CA GLU A 13 5.53 2.30 -13.19
C GLU A 13 5.06 1.08 -14.00
N GLU A 14 6.02 0.32 -14.57
CA GLU A 14 5.81 -1.10 -14.87
C GLU A 14 4.99 -1.68 -13.72
N LYS A 15 3.77 -2.17 -14.01
CA LYS A 15 2.71 -2.39 -13.02
C LYS A 15 3.14 -3.39 -11.93
N LEU A 16 3.88 -2.92 -10.93
CA LEU A 16 4.34 -3.68 -9.78
C LEU A 16 3.11 -4.21 -9.06
N THR A 17 2.82 -5.50 -9.13
CA THR A 17 1.58 -6.05 -8.58
C THR A 17 1.59 -6.06 -7.06
N SER A 18 0.42 -6.06 -6.42
CA SER A 18 0.35 -6.16 -4.95
C SER A 18 0.95 -7.47 -4.44
N ARG A 19 0.92 -8.52 -5.27
CA ARG A 19 1.53 -9.81 -4.96
C ARG A 19 3.04 -9.72 -4.93
N GLU A 20 3.66 -9.14 -5.96
CA GLU A 20 5.11 -8.94 -5.99
C GLU A 20 5.60 -8.10 -4.81
N ILE A 21 4.85 -7.07 -4.43
CA ILE A 21 5.16 -6.24 -3.26
C ILE A 21 5.07 -7.05 -1.96
N SER A 22 4.00 -7.84 -1.78
CA SER A 22 3.87 -8.70 -0.61
C SER A 22 4.99 -9.75 -0.55
N ASP A 23 5.37 -10.34 -1.69
CA ASP A 23 6.41 -11.35 -1.78
C ASP A 23 7.78 -10.78 -1.37
N ILE A 24 8.14 -9.58 -1.81
CA ILE A 24 9.43 -8.97 -1.42
C ILE A 24 9.45 -8.56 0.06
N LEU A 25 8.33 -8.08 0.60
CA LEU A 25 8.20 -7.78 2.03
C LEU A 25 8.36 -9.05 2.88
N GLY A 26 7.80 -10.18 2.44
CA GLY A 26 7.97 -11.48 3.08
C GLY A 26 9.42 -11.97 3.05
N LYS A 27 10.07 -11.94 1.87
CA LYS A 27 11.48 -12.31 1.71
C LYS A 27 12.40 -11.48 2.60
N TRP A 28 12.16 -10.18 2.72
CA TRP A 28 12.94 -9.35 3.64
C TRP A 28 12.77 -9.78 5.09
N GLN A 29 11.55 -10.10 5.52
CA GLN A 29 11.30 -10.56 6.89
C GLN A 29 12.08 -11.85 7.19
N GLU A 30 12.16 -12.78 6.24
CA GLU A 30 12.99 -13.98 6.38
C GLU A 30 14.48 -13.64 6.53
N VAL A 31 15.01 -12.76 5.68
CA VAL A 31 16.41 -12.32 5.73
C VAL A 31 16.72 -11.63 7.06
N SER A 32 15.88 -10.68 7.48
CA SER A 32 16.06 -9.94 8.73
C SER A 32 16.06 -10.87 9.93
N ASN A 33 15.12 -11.81 10.00
CA ASN A 33 15.04 -12.80 11.07
C ASN A 33 16.26 -13.72 11.09
N PHE A 34 16.76 -14.13 9.93
CA PHE A 34 17.96 -14.96 9.82
C PHE A 34 19.19 -14.22 10.34
N VAL A 35 19.41 -12.99 9.89
CA VAL A 35 20.53 -12.15 10.30
C VAL A 35 20.46 -11.84 11.79
N GLU A 36 19.30 -11.46 12.31
CA GLU A 36 19.09 -11.17 13.73
C GLU A 36 19.43 -12.38 14.62
N LYS A 37 19.16 -13.61 14.17
CA LYS A 37 19.50 -14.82 14.94
C LYS A 37 20.97 -15.21 14.81
N ARG A 38 21.54 -15.14 13.61
CA ARG A 38 22.84 -15.76 13.30
C ARG A 38 24.03 -14.80 13.38
N HIS A 39 23.83 -13.51 13.17
CA HIS A 39 24.96 -12.57 13.09
C HIS A 39 25.58 -12.30 14.47
N PRO A 40 26.91 -12.34 14.62
CA PRO A 40 27.56 -12.07 15.91
C PRO A 40 27.42 -10.59 16.32
N GLU A 41 27.49 -9.67 15.37
CA GLU A 41 27.34 -8.24 15.62
C GLU A 41 25.86 -7.82 15.50
N LYS A 42 25.12 -7.89 16.60
CA LYS A 42 23.67 -7.60 16.64
C LYS A 42 23.35 -6.12 16.42
N LEU A 43 24.17 -5.22 16.94
CA LEU A 43 23.87 -3.78 16.91
C LEU A 43 23.99 -3.20 15.50
N SER A 44 25.07 -3.49 14.78
CA SER A 44 25.27 -3.00 13.42
C SER A 44 24.23 -3.58 12.45
N THR A 45 23.99 -4.89 12.54
CA THR A 45 22.94 -5.52 11.71
C THR A 45 21.55 -5.04 12.05
N GLY A 46 21.20 -4.86 13.33
CA GLY A 46 19.94 -4.27 13.74
C GLY A 46 19.75 -2.86 13.18
N ARG A 47 20.79 -2.02 13.21
CA ARG A 47 20.78 -0.67 12.61
C ARG A 47 20.60 -0.72 11.10
N ALA A 48 21.31 -1.62 10.41
CA ALA A 48 21.18 -1.80 8.97
C ALA A 48 19.77 -2.25 8.59
N SER A 49 19.21 -3.23 9.31
CA SER A 49 17.84 -3.71 9.10
C SER A 49 16.81 -2.62 9.34
N ALA A 50 16.94 -1.86 10.44
CA ALA A 50 16.04 -0.75 10.75
C ALA A 50 16.08 0.36 9.68
N LEU A 51 17.28 0.67 9.16
CA LEU A 51 17.44 1.66 8.10
C LEU A 51 16.80 1.21 6.79
N PHE A 52 16.96 -0.06 6.42
CA PHE A 52 16.33 -0.63 5.23
C PHE A 52 14.81 -0.67 5.36
N ASP A 53 14.29 -1.05 6.53
CA ASP A 53 12.85 -1.06 6.81
C ASP A 53 12.25 0.35 6.68
N ALA A 54 12.89 1.34 7.31
CA ALA A 54 12.42 2.72 7.32
C ALA A 54 12.46 3.38 5.94
N ARG A 55 13.53 3.17 5.16
CA ARG A 55 13.73 3.85 3.87
C ARG A 55 13.15 3.09 2.68
N CYS A 56 13.38 1.79 2.59
CA CYS A 56 13.02 0.99 1.41
C CYS A 56 11.63 0.38 1.56
N LEU A 57 11.33 -0.26 2.69
CA LEU A 57 10.08 -1.01 2.83
C LEU A 57 8.86 -0.14 3.10
N THR A 58 9.06 1.01 3.73
CA THR A 58 8.01 2.02 3.89
C THR A 58 7.39 2.42 2.55
N PHE A 59 8.19 2.57 1.49
CA PHE A 59 7.70 2.88 0.14
C PHE A 59 6.70 1.82 -0.34
N PHE A 60 7.12 0.55 -0.32
CA PHE A 60 6.29 -0.58 -0.73
C PHE A 60 5.03 -0.76 0.12
N ARG A 61 5.13 -0.60 1.45
CA ARG A 61 3.97 -0.62 2.35
C ARG A 61 2.99 0.50 2.05
N ASN A 62 3.48 1.68 1.68
CA ASN A 62 2.64 2.81 1.31
C ASN A 62 1.89 2.54 0.00
N ILE A 63 2.51 1.88 -0.97
CA ILE A 63 1.82 1.43 -2.19
C ILE A 63 0.65 0.49 -1.83
N LEU A 64 0.88 -0.52 -0.98
CA LEU A 64 -0.19 -1.43 -0.55
C LEU A 64 -1.31 -0.70 0.19
N LYS A 65 -0.98 0.23 1.09
CA LYS A 65 -1.97 1.07 1.81
C LYS A 65 -2.80 1.91 0.83
N ARG A 66 -2.18 2.53 -0.17
CA ARG A 66 -2.88 3.31 -1.21
C ARG A 66 -3.86 2.43 -1.98
N ARG A 67 -3.43 1.24 -2.43
CA ARG A 67 -4.29 0.28 -3.15
C ARG A 67 -5.46 -0.22 -2.30
N GLN A 68 -5.22 -0.51 -1.02
CA GLN A 68 -6.29 -0.93 -0.10
C GLN A 68 -7.35 0.17 0.09
N LYS A 69 -6.93 1.44 0.18
CA LYS A 69 -7.84 2.58 0.22
C LYS A 69 -8.66 2.70 -1.06
N GLN A 70 -8.03 2.55 -2.21
CA GLN A 70 -8.73 2.58 -3.50
C GLN A 70 -9.82 1.50 -3.58
N ILE A 71 -9.49 0.24 -3.27
CA ILE A 71 -10.45 -0.87 -3.28
C ILE A 71 -11.62 -0.60 -2.31
N SER A 72 -11.32 -0.01 -1.15
CA SER A 72 -12.35 0.32 -0.15
C SER A 72 -13.30 1.41 -0.64
N LEU A 73 -12.77 2.44 -1.31
CA LEU A 73 -13.56 3.51 -1.93
C LEU A 73 -14.39 2.97 -3.09
N ASP A 74 -13.80 2.20 -3.99
CA ASP A 74 -14.52 1.61 -5.12
C ASP A 74 -15.72 0.77 -4.64
N ARG A 75 -15.49 -0.07 -3.61
CA ARG A 75 -16.57 -0.86 -3.00
C ARG A 75 -17.67 0.00 -2.36
N TYR A 76 -17.30 1.12 -1.75
CA TYR A 76 -18.28 2.05 -1.17
C TYR A 76 -19.12 2.71 -2.26
N LEU A 77 -18.49 3.23 -3.31
CA LEU A 77 -19.17 3.88 -4.42
C LEU A 77 -20.14 2.93 -5.15
N VAL A 78 -19.75 1.67 -5.35
CA VAL A 78 -20.64 0.63 -5.90
C VAL A 78 -21.86 0.37 -5.01
N LYS A 79 -21.70 0.40 -3.68
CA LYS A 79 -22.84 0.22 -2.77
C LYS A 79 -23.79 1.41 -2.80
N VAL A 80 -23.25 2.63 -2.86
CA VAL A 80 -24.06 3.86 -2.94
C VAL A 80 -24.91 3.84 -4.21
N SER A 81 -24.31 3.56 -5.37
CA SER A 81 -25.06 3.54 -6.64
C SER A 81 -26.14 2.46 -6.69
N LEU A 82 -25.90 1.29 -6.08
CA LEU A 82 -26.91 0.24 -5.93
C LEU A 82 -28.08 0.69 -5.06
N SER A 83 -27.81 1.38 -3.94
CA SER A 83 -28.86 1.86 -3.05
C SER A 83 -29.74 2.94 -3.69
N GLU A 84 -29.15 3.87 -4.45
CA GLU A 84 -29.88 4.91 -5.19
C GLU A 84 -30.74 4.31 -6.30
N SER A 85 -30.25 3.27 -6.98
CA SER A 85 -31.00 2.52 -7.99
C SER A 85 -32.21 1.80 -7.37
N GLN A 86 -32.06 1.22 -6.18
CA GLN A 86 -33.17 0.56 -5.48
C GLN A 86 -34.22 1.56 -4.97
N GLU A 87 -33.79 2.73 -4.49
CA GLU A 87 -34.70 3.76 -4.00
C GLU A 87 -35.52 4.40 -5.15
N SER A 88 -34.89 4.62 -6.30
CA SER A 88 -35.56 5.15 -7.50
C SER A 88 -36.58 4.15 -8.07
N GLU A 89 -36.25 2.87 -8.12
CA GLU A 89 -37.20 1.81 -8.51
C GLU A 89 -38.38 1.68 -7.53
N ALA A 90 -38.13 1.76 -6.21
CA ALA A 90 -39.18 1.72 -5.20
C ALA A 90 -40.14 2.92 -5.27
N LYS A 91 -39.64 4.13 -5.61
CA LYS A 91 -40.48 5.33 -5.83
C LYS A 91 -41.31 5.22 -7.10
N LYS A 92 -40.80 4.54 -8.13
CA LYS A 92 -41.51 4.34 -9.41
C LYS A 92 -42.63 3.30 -9.28
N ALA A 93 -42.44 2.25 -8.48
CA ALA A 93 -43.44 1.21 -8.23
C ALA A 93 -44.62 1.64 -7.33
N ARG A 94 -44.51 2.79 -6.66
CA ARG A 94 -45.56 3.38 -5.80
C ARG A 94 -46.42 4.44 -6.51
N ARG A 95 -46.12 4.76 -7.77
CA ARG A 95 -46.91 5.65 -8.63
C ARG A 95 -47.76 4.84 -9.58
#